data_AF-A0A1Y3GGA6-F1
#
_entry.id   AF-A0A1Y3GGA6-F1
#
_cell.length_a   1.000
_cell.length_b   1.000
_cell.length_c   1.000
_cell.angle_alpha   90.00
_cell.angle_beta   90.00
_cell.angle_gamma   90.00
#
_symmetry.space_group_name_H-M   'P 1'
#
loop_
_entity.id
_entity.type
_entity.pdbx_description
1 polymer ?
#
loop_
_entity_poly.entity_id
_entity_poly.type
_entity_poly.pdbx_seq_one_letter_code
_entity_poly.pdbx_strand_id
1 'polypeptide(L)'
;MPTIRISERTKKAIGELGSTFETPDDVIKRLIEESGHSNLLGEEKSDDKFENIPVDNEKFIELIKQIEFLDNEVEFKVDETMVSFYHPEIKRGNGLAWIGYPKANKVTVRLKKIQFPEEVDYENRIEEDGWSNAYKRIKIRLNNQDIEYLLNLIKYALKNK
;
A
#
# COMPACT_ATOMS: atom_id res chain seq x y z
N MET A 1 -14.61 32.65 -10.50
CA MET A 1 -13.32 32.06 -10.11
C MET A 1 -12.33 33.20 -9.91
N PRO A 2 -11.74 33.37 -8.72
CA PRO A 2 -10.71 34.39 -8.54
C PRO A 2 -9.45 33.99 -9.32
N THR A 3 -9.07 34.80 -10.30
CA THR A 3 -7.80 34.65 -11.03
C THR A 3 -6.72 35.36 -10.23
N ILE A 4 -5.77 34.61 -9.67
CA ILE A 4 -4.63 35.19 -8.97
C ILE A 4 -3.81 35.99 -9.99
N ARG A 5 -3.74 37.31 -9.81
CA ARG A 5 -2.89 38.19 -10.62
C ARG A 5 -1.49 38.22 -10.03
N ILE A 6 -0.59 37.48 -10.67
CA ILE A 6 0.81 37.42 -10.31
C ILE A 6 1.55 38.58 -11.00
N SER A 7 2.41 39.29 -10.27
CA SER A 7 3.19 40.41 -10.83
C SER A 7 4.19 39.91 -11.89
N GLU A 8 4.51 40.73 -12.88
CA GLU A 8 5.49 40.38 -13.93
C GLU A 8 6.88 40.06 -13.34
N ARG A 9 7.26 40.71 -12.23
CA ARG A 9 8.47 40.39 -11.49
C ARG A 9 8.43 38.98 -10.89
N THR A 10 7.29 38.58 -10.36
CA THR A 10 7.08 37.24 -9.79
C THR A 10 7.03 36.17 -10.89
N LYS A 11 6.39 36.45 -12.04
CA LYS A 11 6.44 35.53 -13.19
C LYS A 11 7.86 35.31 -13.70
N LYS A 12 8.65 36.40 -13.78
CA LYS A 12 10.05 36.31 -14.20
C LYS A 12 10.89 35.49 -13.22
N ALA A 13 10.74 35.73 -11.91
CA ALA A 13 11.41 34.94 -10.87
C ALA A 13 11.02 33.45 -10.93
N ILE A 14 9.75 33.13 -11.16
CA ILE A 14 9.29 31.73 -11.35
C ILE A 14 9.89 31.12 -12.62
N GLY A 15 9.98 31.88 -13.71
CA GLY A 15 10.63 31.43 -14.95
C GLY A 15 12.13 31.17 -14.79
N GLU A 16 12.83 31.97 -13.99
CA GLU A 16 14.25 31.80 -13.64
C GLU A 16 14.47 30.58 -12.72
N LEU A 17 13.49 30.25 -11.86
CA LEU A 17 13.50 29.04 -11.04
C LEU A 17 13.28 27.75 -11.86
N GLY A 18 12.59 27.83 -13.00
CA GLY A 18 12.27 26.68 -13.86
C GLY A 18 13.50 25.93 -14.41
N SER A 19 14.68 26.55 -14.42
CA SER A 19 15.97 25.93 -14.77
C SER A 19 16.82 25.53 -13.56
N THR A 20 16.34 25.75 -12.34
CA THR A 20 17.12 25.51 -11.10
C THR A 20 16.81 24.15 -10.47
N PHE A 21 15.75 23.47 -10.95
CA PHE A 21 15.28 22.20 -10.42
C PHE A 21 15.16 21.20 -11.56
N GLU A 22 15.78 20.03 -11.40
CA GLU A 22 15.78 18.97 -12.41
C GLU A 22 14.41 18.27 -12.44
N THR A 23 13.71 18.22 -11.30
CA THR A 23 12.40 17.59 -11.17
C THR A 23 11.42 18.38 -10.30
N PRO A 24 10.10 18.17 -10.44
CA PRO A 24 9.09 18.71 -9.51
C PRO A 24 9.33 18.32 -8.05
N ASP A 25 9.92 17.15 -7.79
CA ASP A 25 10.21 16.66 -6.45
C ASP A 25 11.33 17.46 -5.77
N ASP A 26 12.34 17.91 -6.53
CA ASP A 26 13.40 18.79 -6.02
C ASP A 26 12.86 20.14 -5.55
N VAL A 27 11.84 20.66 -6.24
CA VAL A 27 11.14 21.90 -5.85
C VAL A 27 10.46 21.70 -4.51
N ILE A 28 9.72 20.60 -4.34
CA ILE A 28 8.99 20.29 -3.11
C ILE A 28 9.96 20.08 -1.96
N LYS A 29 11.04 19.33 -2.17
CA LYS A 29 12.06 19.06 -1.17
C LYS A 29 12.70 20.35 -0.64
N ARG A 30 13.09 21.24 -1.55
CA ARG A 30 13.70 22.52 -1.17
C ARG A 30 12.72 23.48 -0.50
N LEU A 31 11.46 23.50 -0.91
CA LEU A 31 10.41 24.29 -0.23
C LEU A 31 10.19 23.82 1.22
N ILE A 32 10.24 22.51 1.45
CA ILE A 32 10.14 21.93 2.79
C ILE A 32 11.37 22.27 3.65
N GLU A 33 12.56 22.24 3.06
CA GLU A 33 13.81 22.64 3.72
C GLU A 33 13.85 24.14 4.06
N GLU A 34 13.53 25.01 3.10
CA GLU A 34 13.55 26.47 3.27
C GLU A 34 12.47 26.96 4.25
N SER A 35 11.37 26.22 4.41
CA SER A 35 10.34 26.50 5.42
C SER A 35 10.68 25.98 6.83
N GLY A 36 11.82 25.31 7.02
CA GLY A 36 12.25 24.78 8.30
C GLY A 36 11.47 23.53 8.74
N HIS A 37 10.75 22.89 7.82
CA HIS A 37 9.97 21.68 8.05
C HIS A 37 10.69 20.42 7.55
N SER A 38 12.02 20.39 7.63
CA SER A 38 12.85 19.27 7.17
C SER A 38 12.45 17.91 7.78
N ASN A 39 11.72 17.90 8.89
CA ASN A 39 11.12 16.70 9.49
C ASN A 39 10.01 16.06 8.65
N LEU A 40 9.46 16.77 7.66
CA LEU A 40 8.51 16.23 6.67
C LEU A 40 9.21 15.50 5.52
N LEU A 41 10.51 15.73 5.33
CA LEU A 41 11.35 14.89 4.49
C LEU A 41 11.67 13.65 5.32
N GLY A 42 10.84 12.61 5.18
CA GLY A 42 11.14 11.33 5.79
C GLY A 42 12.51 10.86 5.33
N GLU A 43 13.34 10.38 6.27
CA GLU A 43 14.41 9.47 5.91
C GLU A 43 13.75 8.30 5.18
N GLU A 44 14.18 8.00 3.95
CA GLU A 44 14.00 6.66 3.41
C GLU A 44 14.80 5.72 4.32
N LYS A 45 14.20 5.37 5.46
CA LYS A 45 14.62 4.20 6.20
C LYS A 45 14.33 3.04 5.26
N SER A 46 15.39 2.38 4.80
CA SER A 46 15.24 1.01 4.35
C SER A 46 14.58 0.27 5.50
N ASP A 47 13.29 -0.02 5.36
CA ASP A 47 12.62 -0.89 6.31
C ASP A 47 13.26 -2.27 6.15
N ASP A 48 14.23 -2.60 7.02
CA ASP A 48 15.00 -3.87 6.99
C ASP A 48 14.07 -5.10 6.96
N LYS A 49 12.79 -4.92 7.32
CA LYS A 49 11.71 -5.91 7.17
C LYS A 49 11.53 -6.43 5.73
N PHE A 50 11.98 -5.69 4.72
CA PHE A 50 11.81 -6.05 3.30
C PHE A 50 13.07 -6.66 2.66
N GLU A 51 14.18 -6.85 3.40
CA GLU A 51 15.44 -7.38 2.86
C GLU A 51 15.30 -8.73 2.13
N ASN A 52 14.30 -9.53 2.51
CA ASN A 52 14.04 -10.84 1.93
C ASN A 52 13.05 -10.82 0.74
N ILE A 53 12.53 -9.66 0.36
CA ILE A 53 11.62 -9.53 -0.78
C ILE A 53 12.46 -9.35 -2.05
N PRO A 54 12.20 -10.12 -3.13
CA PRO A 54 12.87 -9.91 -4.40
C PRO A 54 12.76 -8.44 -4.83
N VAL A 55 13.91 -7.79 -5.00
CA VAL A 55 14.11 -6.33 -5.14
C VAL A 55 13.31 -5.71 -6.29
N ASP A 56 12.87 -6.50 -7.27
CA ASP A 56 12.14 -6.05 -8.46
C ASP A 56 10.61 -5.92 -8.28
N ASN A 57 10.10 -5.59 -7.09
CA ASN A 57 8.65 -5.57 -6.85
C ASN A 57 8.14 -4.40 -6.01
N GLU A 58 8.43 -3.17 -6.45
CA GLU A 58 7.96 -1.92 -5.86
C GLU A 58 6.46 -1.93 -5.55
N LYS A 59 5.62 -2.37 -6.49
CA LYS A 59 4.16 -2.46 -6.28
C LYS A 59 3.75 -3.44 -5.19
N PHE A 60 4.53 -4.50 -4.97
CA PHE A 60 4.28 -5.43 -3.89
C PHE A 60 4.61 -4.80 -2.55
N ILE A 61 5.77 -4.14 -2.44
CA ILE A 61 6.16 -3.40 -1.24
C ILE A 61 5.13 -2.31 -0.93
N GLU A 62 4.69 -1.57 -1.96
CA GLU A 62 3.63 -0.57 -1.85
C GLU A 62 2.33 -1.17 -1.32
N LEU A 63 1.91 -2.34 -1.85
CA LEU A 63 0.74 -3.06 -1.33
C LEU A 63 0.91 -3.43 0.15
N ILE A 64 2.06 -3.95 0.56
CA ILE A 64 2.30 -4.32 1.97
C ILE A 64 2.20 -3.09 2.87
N LYS A 65 2.85 -1.97 2.49
CA LYS A 65 2.77 -0.70 3.22
C LYS A 65 1.33 -0.19 3.31
N GLN A 66 0.60 -0.20 2.20
CA GLN A 66 -0.80 0.23 2.19
C GLN A 66 -1.67 -0.59 3.14
N ILE A 67 -1.41 -1.90 3.31
CA ILE A 67 -2.12 -2.75 4.27
C ILE A 67 -1.73 -2.41 5.71
N GLU A 68 -0.44 -2.23 6.00
CA GLU A 68 0.05 -1.80 7.32
C GLU A 68 -0.60 -0.47 7.75
N PHE A 69 -0.77 0.48 6.82
CA PHE A 69 -1.39 1.77 7.09
C PHE A 69 -2.93 1.75 7.14
N LEU A 70 -3.60 0.60 7.01
CA LEU A 70 -5.06 0.54 7.11
C LEU A 70 -5.57 0.75 8.54
N ASP A 71 -4.82 0.28 9.53
CA ASP A 71 -5.15 0.37 10.95
C ASP A 71 -3.84 0.26 11.75
N ASN A 72 -3.64 1.14 12.74
CA ASN A 72 -2.38 1.26 13.48
C ASN A 72 -2.02 0.01 14.30
N GLU A 73 -2.99 -0.89 14.52
CA GLU A 73 -2.78 -2.15 15.24
C GLU A 73 -2.47 -3.33 14.31
N VAL A 74 -2.43 -3.12 12.99
CA VAL A 74 -2.04 -4.16 12.03
C VAL A 74 -0.55 -4.45 12.17
N GLU A 75 -0.25 -5.67 12.56
CA GLU A 75 1.12 -6.20 12.58
C GLU A 75 1.32 -7.13 11.39
N PHE A 76 2.55 -7.21 10.88
CA PHE A 76 2.90 -8.18 9.86
C PHE A 76 4.19 -8.95 10.16
N LYS A 77 4.26 -10.16 9.62
CA LYS A 77 5.42 -11.04 9.68
C LYS A 77 5.81 -11.45 8.26
N VAL A 78 7.10 -11.36 7.96
CA VAL A 78 7.68 -11.78 6.68
C VAL A 78 8.34 -13.14 6.89
N ASP A 79 7.91 -14.13 6.12
CA ASP A 79 8.47 -15.48 6.12
C ASP A 79 9.00 -15.82 4.71
N GLU A 80 9.68 -16.96 4.55
CA GLU A 80 10.29 -17.40 3.28
C GLU A 80 9.29 -17.56 2.12
N THR A 81 7.99 -17.62 2.39
CA THR A 81 6.97 -17.90 1.37
C THR A 81 5.89 -16.83 1.22
N MET A 82 5.72 -15.96 2.22
CA MET A 82 4.62 -14.99 2.26
C MET A 82 4.82 -13.91 3.31
N VAL A 83 4.04 -12.83 3.16
CA VAL A 83 3.81 -11.81 4.18
C VAL A 83 2.47 -12.09 4.86
N SER A 84 2.49 -12.22 6.18
CA SER A 84 1.32 -12.55 7.01
C SER A 84 0.91 -11.33 7.83
N PHE A 85 -0.35 -10.94 7.77
CA PHE A 85 -0.92 -9.81 8.53
C PHE A 85 -1.80 -10.31 9.67
N TYR A 86 -1.74 -9.61 10.79
CA TYR A 86 -2.47 -9.92 12.01
C TYR A 86 -3.09 -8.65 12.58
N HIS A 87 -4.16 -8.82 13.34
CA HIS A 87 -4.78 -7.76 14.11
C HIS A 87 -5.15 -8.33 15.49
N PRO A 88 -4.92 -7.64 16.61
CA PRO A 88 -5.10 -8.19 17.96
C PRO A 88 -6.53 -8.67 18.26
N GLU A 89 -7.54 -7.94 17.79
CA GLU A 89 -8.96 -8.31 17.95
C GLU A 89 -9.38 -9.53 17.11
N ILE A 90 -8.65 -9.82 16.03
CA ILE A 90 -8.86 -11.02 15.24
C ILE A 90 -8.09 -12.16 15.92
N LYS A 91 -8.77 -12.92 16.80
CA LYS A 91 -8.22 -14.01 17.65
C LYS A 91 -6.90 -14.61 17.13
N ARG A 92 -5.82 -14.48 17.92
CA ARG A 92 -4.48 -15.08 17.68
C ARG A 92 -4.61 -16.48 17.08
N GLY A 93 -4.03 -16.65 15.89
CA GLY A 93 -4.14 -17.87 15.07
C GLY A 93 -5.06 -17.75 13.85
N ASN A 94 -5.88 -16.70 13.76
CA ASN A 94 -6.64 -16.34 12.57
C ASN A 94 -6.02 -15.08 11.95
N GLY A 95 -5.06 -15.24 11.04
CA GLY A 95 -4.48 -14.10 10.34
C GLY A 95 -5.54 -13.24 9.65
N LEU A 96 -5.26 -11.94 9.56
CA LEU A 96 -6.07 -10.97 8.80
C LEU A 96 -5.94 -11.27 7.30
N ALA A 97 -4.71 -11.41 6.81
CA ALA A 97 -4.40 -11.74 5.43
C ALA A 97 -3.07 -12.47 5.32
N TRP A 98 -2.93 -13.39 4.37
CA TRP A 98 -1.62 -13.92 3.97
C TRP A 98 -1.40 -13.66 2.49
N ILE A 99 -0.28 -13.04 2.16
CA ILE A 99 0.04 -12.64 0.79
C ILE A 99 1.33 -13.32 0.38
N GLY A 100 1.21 -14.31 -0.50
CA GLY A 100 2.37 -14.98 -1.09
C GLY A 100 3.17 -14.02 -1.98
N TYR A 101 4.48 -14.26 -2.08
CA TYR A 101 5.34 -13.45 -2.93
C TYR A 101 4.85 -13.44 -4.39
N PRO A 102 5.06 -12.31 -5.10
CA PRO A 102 4.64 -12.18 -6.48
C PRO A 102 5.24 -13.27 -7.37
N LYS A 103 4.39 -13.83 -8.23
CA LYS A 103 4.80 -14.65 -9.37
C LYS A 103 4.35 -13.94 -10.62
N ALA A 104 5.32 -13.39 -11.37
CA ALA A 104 5.06 -12.40 -12.41
C ALA A 104 4.28 -11.20 -11.84
N ASN A 105 3.18 -10.78 -12.49
CA ASN A 105 2.37 -9.65 -12.05
C ASN A 105 1.22 -10.04 -11.11
N LYS A 106 1.29 -11.20 -10.44
CA LYS A 106 0.21 -11.72 -9.60
C LYS A 106 0.70 -12.12 -8.23
N VAL A 107 -0.12 -11.87 -7.22
CA VAL A 107 0.05 -12.39 -5.86
C VAL A 107 -1.12 -13.31 -5.52
N THR A 108 -0.84 -14.29 -4.67
CA THR A 108 -1.87 -15.14 -4.09
C THR A 108 -2.17 -14.63 -2.69
N VAL A 109 -3.41 -14.26 -2.46
CA VAL A 109 -3.89 -13.77 -1.17
C VAL A 109 -4.80 -14.81 -0.54
N ARG A 110 -4.69 -14.99 0.77
CA ARG A 110 -5.64 -15.77 1.57
C ARG A 110 -6.30 -14.84 2.58
N LEU A 111 -7.63 -14.81 2.56
CA LEU A 111 -8.49 -14.05 3.48
C LEU A 111 -9.56 -14.97 4.08
N LYS A 112 -10.04 -14.67 5.29
CA LYS A 112 -11.03 -15.51 5.96
C LYS A 112 -12.43 -15.27 5.40
N LYS A 113 -13.20 -16.36 5.16
CA LYS A 113 -14.55 -16.32 4.57
C LYS A 113 -15.52 -15.43 5.34
N ILE A 114 -15.41 -15.39 6.67
CA ILE A 114 -16.30 -14.57 7.53
C ILE A 114 -16.03 -13.06 7.41
N GLN A 115 -14.99 -12.67 6.68
CA GLN A 115 -14.51 -11.30 6.53
C GLN A 115 -14.77 -10.73 5.13
N PHE A 116 -15.65 -11.36 4.36
CA PHE A 116 -16.03 -10.86 3.05
C PHE A 116 -17.43 -10.24 3.10
N PRO A 117 -17.66 -9.10 2.42
CA PRO A 117 -19.00 -8.61 2.15
C PRO A 117 -19.84 -9.65 1.40
N GLU A 118 -21.17 -9.62 1.56
CA GLU A 118 -22.09 -10.48 0.77
C GLU A 118 -22.02 -10.17 -0.74
N GLU A 119 -21.69 -8.92 -1.11
CA GLU A 119 -21.62 -8.43 -2.49
C GLU A 119 -20.27 -8.67 -3.19
N VAL A 120 -19.39 -9.49 -2.62
CA VAL A 120 -18.12 -9.81 -3.28
C VAL A 120 -18.37 -10.64 -4.54
N ASP A 121 -17.66 -10.33 -5.62
CA ASP A 121 -17.62 -11.17 -6.83
C ASP A 121 -16.86 -12.48 -6.54
N TYR A 122 -17.52 -13.37 -5.79
CA TYR A 122 -17.01 -14.68 -5.40
C TYR A 122 -16.78 -15.59 -6.60
N GLU A 123 -17.57 -15.43 -7.66
CA GLU A 123 -17.58 -16.37 -8.79
C GLU A 123 -16.35 -16.21 -9.69
N ASN A 124 -15.83 -14.99 -9.87
CA ASN A 124 -14.76 -14.73 -10.85
C ASN A 124 -13.35 -14.61 -10.27
N ARG A 125 -13.20 -14.35 -8.96
CA ARG A 125 -11.89 -13.99 -8.37
C ARG A 125 -11.45 -14.88 -7.20
N ILE A 126 -12.35 -15.68 -6.66
CA ILE A 126 -12.11 -16.49 -5.46
C ILE A 126 -12.03 -17.97 -5.84
N GLU A 127 -10.89 -18.58 -5.53
CA GLU A 127 -10.68 -20.01 -5.63
C GLU A 127 -10.86 -20.66 -4.26
N GLU A 128 -11.45 -21.85 -4.23
CA GLU A 128 -11.43 -22.68 -3.03
C GLU A 128 -10.00 -23.18 -2.78
N ASP A 129 -9.42 -22.79 -1.65
CA ASP A 129 -8.15 -23.34 -1.21
C ASP A 129 -8.45 -24.56 -0.35
N GLY A 130 -8.01 -25.75 -0.78
CA GLY A 130 -8.16 -27.01 -0.03
C GLY A 130 -7.46 -27.03 1.35
N TRP A 131 -6.92 -25.89 1.80
CA TRP A 131 -6.37 -25.68 3.13
C TRP A 131 -7.44 -25.66 4.23
N SER A 132 -8.60 -25.03 3.99
CA SER A 132 -9.64 -24.85 5.01
C SER A 132 -10.86 -24.15 4.42
N ASN A 133 -12.07 -24.61 4.76
CA ASN A 133 -13.33 -23.92 4.41
C ASN A 133 -13.43 -22.51 4.99
N ALA A 134 -12.60 -22.18 5.98
CA ALA A 134 -12.58 -20.86 6.60
C ALA A 134 -11.79 -19.83 5.80
N TYR A 135 -10.93 -20.24 4.86
CA TYR A 135 -10.10 -19.32 4.09
C TYR A 135 -10.33 -19.47 2.60
N LYS A 136 -10.34 -18.34 1.91
CA LYS A 136 -10.54 -18.25 0.47
C LYS A 136 -9.26 -17.73 -0.17
N ARG A 137 -8.85 -18.37 -1.27
CA ARG A 137 -7.69 -17.95 -2.04
C ARG A 137 -8.14 -16.99 -3.12
N ILE A 138 -7.45 -15.88 -3.25
CA ILE A 138 -7.74 -14.83 -4.24
C ILE A 138 -6.47 -14.59 -5.03
N LYS A 139 -6.59 -14.57 -6.36
CA LYS A 139 -5.50 -14.17 -7.24
C LYS A 139 -5.66 -12.68 -7.55
N ILE A 140 -4.69 -11.89 -7.13
CA ILE A 140 -4.68 -10.44 -7.31
C ILE A 140 -3.58 -10.09 -8.31
N ARG A 141 -3.91 -9.30 -9.34
CA ARG A 141 -2.87 -8.72 -10.21
C ARG A 141 -2.33 -7.47 -9.52
N LEU A 142 -1.04 -7.18 -9.70
CA LEU A 142 -0.41 -5.96 -9.19
C LEU A 142 -0.72 -4.75 -10.08
N ASN A 143 -2.02 -4.49 -10.28
CA ASN A 143 -2.56 -3.28 -10.90
C ASN A 143 -3.43 -2.54 -9.89
N ASN A 144 -3.72 -1.26 -10.15
CA ASN A 144 -4.36 -0.41 -9.15
C ASN A 144 -5.78 -0.89 -8.80
N GLN A 145 -6.53 -1.38 -9.79
CA GLN A 145 -7.90 -1.86 -9.58
C GLN A 145 -7.96 -3.10 -8.66
N ASP A 146 -7.10 -4.08 -8.91
CA ASP A 146 -7.06 -5.32 -8.13
C ASP A 146 -6.46 -5.09 -6.73
N ILE A 147 -5.50 -4.16 -6.59
CA ILE A 147 -4.96 -3.73 -5.31
C ILE A 147 -6.05 -3.02 -4.50
N GLU A 148 -6.76 -2.06 -5.08
CA GLU A 148 -7.86 -1.34 -4.41
C GLU A 148 -8.95 -2.31 -3.95
N TYR A 149 -9.32 -3.26 -4.80
CA TYR A 149 -10.24 -4.33 -4.46
C TYR A 149 -9.78 -5.13 -3.22
N LEU A 150 -8.52 -5.56 -3.19
CA LEU A 150 -7.94 -6.28 -2.05
C LEU A 150 -7.97 -5.43 -0.76
N LEU A 151 -7.60 -4.16 -0.85
CA LEU A 151 -7.60 -3.26 0.30
C LEU A 151 -9.02 -3.05 0.84
N ASN A 152 -10.02 -2.97 -0.02
CA ASN A 152 -11.42 -2.86 0.41
C ASN A 152 -11.90 -4.12 1.13
N LEU A 153 -11.45 -5.31 0.71
CA LEU A 153 -11.74 -6.55 1.45
C LEU A 153 -11.09 -6.55 2.84
N ILE A 154 -9.82 -6.14 2.95
CA ILE A 154 -9.11 -6.08 4.23
C ILE A 154 -9.73 -5.01 5.14
N LYS A 155 -10.09 -3.84 4.61
CA LYS A 155 -10.83 -2.81 5.36
C LYS A 155 -12.15 -3.33 5.89
N TYR A 156 -12.90 -4.09 5.09
CA TYR A 156 -14.13 -4.71 5.54
C TYR A 156 -13.86 -5.73 6.66
N ALA A 157 -12.82 -6.55 6.52
CA ALA A 157 -12.38 -7.49 7.55
C ALA A 157 -12.07 -6.79 8.89
N LEU A 158 -11.37 -5.65 8.83
CA LEU A 158 -11.03 -4.83 9.98
C LEU A 158 -12.25 -4.12 10.58
N LYS A 159 -13.26 -3.77 9.78
CA LYS A 159 -14.50 -3.17 10.28
C LYS A 159 -15.40 -4.17 11.02
N ASN A 160 -15.29 -5.46 10.68
CA ASN A 160 -16.10 -6.56 11.22
C ASN A 160 -15.27 -7.52 12.09
N LYS A 161 -14.19 -7.02 12.68
CA LYS A 161 -13.30 -7.75 13.59
C LYS A 161 -14.00 -8.18 14.88
#